data_AF-A0A0K0ENK3-F1
#
_entry.id   AF-A0A0K0ENK3-F1
#
_cell.length_a   1.000
_cell.length_b   1.000
_cell.length_c   1.000
_cell.angle_alpha   90.00
_cell.angle_beta   90.00
_cell.angle_gamma   90.00
#
_symmetry.space_group_name_H-M   'P 1'
#
loop_
_entity.id
_entity.type
_entity.pdbx_description
1 polymer ?
#
loop_
_entity_poly.entity_id
_entity_poly.type
_entity_poly.pdbx_seq_one_letter_code
_entity_poly.pdbx_strand_id
1 'polypeptide(L)'
;MRTIVILLSPIFALILNIVTFDFFKKRNRREPESIIIKRERLILINITLQGILAILCQSPTAIILYLTQVYSLNIPNIYYLTSNFLLFSHFGFSTLITIMFLKDVRKEICKSFNGYVDHKLIKRFMKI
;
A
#
# COMPACT_ATOMS: atom_id res chain seq x y z
N MET A 1 6.41 -18.90 14.61
CA MET A 1 6.38 -17.54 15.21
C MET A 1 6.60 -16.45 14.17
N ARG A 2 7.81 -16.28 13.61
CA ARG A 2 8.13 -15.15 12.71
C ARG A 2 7.22 -15.02 11.48
N THR A 3 6.91 -16.12 10.79
CA THR A 3 6.03 -16.12 9.60
C THR A 3 4.60 -15.68 9.91
N ILE A 4 4.08 -16.09 11.08
CA ILE A 4 2.74 -15.69 11.55
C ILE A 4 2.70 -14.20 11.85
N VAL A 5 3.73 -13.66 12.51
CA VAL A 5 3.83 -12.22 12.79
C VAL A 5 3.86 -11.41 11.49
N ILE A 6 4.64 -11.85 10.49
CA ILE A 6 4.71 -11.18 9.18
C ILE A 6 3.33 -11.19 8.49
N LEU A 7 2.60 -12.31 8.57
CA LEU A 7 1.28 -12.43 7.94
C LEU A 7 0.18 -11.62 8.65
N LEU A 8 0.19 -11.60 9.99
CA LEU A 8 -0.82 -10.90 10.78
C LEU A 8 -0.59 -9.39 10.85
N SER A 9 0.66 -8.93 10.72
CA SER A 9 1.04 -7.52 10.71
C SER A 9 0.15 -6.64 9.80
N PRO A 10 0.04 -6.93 8.49
CA PRO A 10 -0.78 -6.10 7.60
C PRO A 10 -2.27 -6.17 7.94
N ILE A 11 -2.76 -7.29 8.50
CA ILE A 11 -4.15 -7.42 8.95
C ILE A 11 -4.39 -6.50 10.16
N PHE A 12 -3.51 -6.53 11.16
CA PHE A 12 -3.61 -5.63 12.32
C PHE A 12 -3.50 -4.16 11.92
N ALA A 13 -2.60 -3.84 10.98
CA ALA A 13 -2.49 -2.49 10.43
C ALA A 13 -3.81 -2.06 9.76
N LEU A 14 -4.47 -2.96 9.03
CA LEU A 14 -5.74 -2.67 8.37
C LEU A 14 -6.88 -2.44 9.37
N ILE A 15 -6.94 -3.25 10.43
CA ILE A 15 -7.91 -3.08 11.53
C ILE A 15 -7.70 -1.72 12.21
N LEU A 16 -6.46 -1.37 12.55
CA LEU A 16 -6.11 -0.07 13.11
C LEU A 16 -6.54 1.07 12.19
N ASN A 17 -6.37 0.90 10.88
CA ASN A 17 -6.75 1.92 9.91
C ASN A 17 -8.27 2.10 9.81
N ILE A 18 -9.06 1.02 9.90
CA ILE A 18 -10.52 1.07 9.98
C ILE A 18 -10.98 1.77 11.25
N VAL A 19 -10.42 1.42 12.40
CA VAL A 19 -10.73 2.08 13.68
C VAL A 19 -10.41 3.57 13.62
N THR A 20 -9.29 3.91 13.01
CA THR A 20 -8.86 5.30 12.80
C THR A 20 -9.84 6.03 11.87
N PHE A 21 -10.30 5.40 10.79
CA PHE A 21 -11.31 5.95 9.90
C PHE A 21 -12.61 6.26 10.66
N ASP A 22 -13.11 5.34 11.47
CA ASP A 22 -14.33 5.52 12.24
C ASP A 22 -14.18 6.59 13.32
N PHE A 23 -13.01 6.68 13.96
CA PHE A 23 -12.70 7.75 14.90
C PHE A 23 -12.75 9.12 14.24
N PHE A 24 -12.06 9.29 13.09
CA PHE A 24 -12.10 10.54 12.34
C PHE A 24 -13.50 10.85 11.81
N LYS A 25 -14.25 9.85 11.34
CA LYS A 25 -15.64 10.03 10.89
C LYS A 25 -16.54 10.54 12.01
N LYS A 26 -16.37 10.05 13.24
CA LYS A 26 -17.12 10.53 14.42
C LYS A 26 -16.70 11.94 14.83
N ARG A 27 -15.40 12.23 14.89
CA ARG A 27 -14.87 13.56 15.26
C ARG A 27 -15.30 14.64 14.27
N ASN A 28 -15.24 14.32 12.98
CA ASN A 28 -15.42 15.28 11.89
C ASN A 28 -16.89 15.42 11.42
N ARG A 29 -17.85 14.87 12.18
CA ARG A 29 -19.29 14.95 11.85
C ARG A 29 -19.82 16.38 11.71
N ARG A 30 -19.19 17.34 12.39
CA ARG A 30 -19.65 18.74 12.44
C ARG A 30 -19.21 19.58 11.23
N GLU A 31 -18.17 19.19 10.51
CA GLU A 31 -17.66 19.94 9.35
C GLU A 31 -17.24 19.02 8.20
N PRO A 32 -18.14 18.21 7.62
CA PRO A 32 -17.78 17.14 6.68
C PRO A 32 -17.03 17.60 5.42
N GLU A 33 -17.08 18.90 5.09
CA GLU A 33 -16.57 19.43 3.82
C GLU A 33 -15.22 20.14 3.91
N SER A 34 -14.60 20.26 5.09
CA SER A 34 -13.33 20.96 5.21
C SER A 34 -12.24 20.30 4.35
N ILE A 35 -11.38 21.11 3.75
CA ILE A 35 -10.27 20.64 2.88
C ILE A 35 -9.39 19.64 3.65
N ILE A 36 -9.20 19.88 4.95
CA ILE A 36 -8.44 19.02 5.86
C ILE A 36 -9.08 17.64 5.93
N ILE A 37 -10.40 17.57 6.11
CA ILE A 37 -11.14 16.30 6.23
C ILE A 37 -11.13 15.52 4.91
N LYS A 38 -11.25 16.21 3.77
CA LYS A 38 -11.10 15.56 2.45
C LYS A 38 -9.70 14.96 2.27
N ARG A 39 -8.65 15.66 2.72
CA ARG A 39 -7.27 15.18 2.67
C ARG A 39 -7.06 13.98 3.59
N GLU A 40 -7.55 14.03 4.83
CA GLU A 40 -7.50 12.91 5.79
C GLU A 40 -8.17 11.66 5.21
N ARG A 41 -9.36 11.80 4.61
CA ARG A 41 -10.04 10.67 3.95
C ARG A 41 -9.19 10.06 2.83
N LEU A 42 -8.55 10.87 1.99
CA LEU A 42 -7.68 10.37 0.92
C LEU A 42 -6.46 9.63 1.48
N ILE A 43 -5.87 10.11 2.58
CA ILE A 43 -4.77 9.42 3.27
C ILE A 43 -5.25 8.07 3.80
N LEU A 44 -6.41 8.02 4.46
CA LEU A 44 -6.99 6.79 4.99
C LEU A 44 -7.28 5.77 3.89
N ILE A 45 -7.85 6.21 2.76
CA ILE A 45 -8.09 5.35 1.60
C ILE A 45 -6.76 4.82 1.04
N ASN A 46 -5.74 5.68 0.90
CA ASN A 46 -4.42 5.28 0.44
C ASN A 46 -3.81 4.19 1.35
N ILE A 47 -3.80 4.39 2.68
CA ILE A 47 -3.28 3.39 3.62
C ILE A 47 -4.10 2.10 3.56
N THR A 48 -5.42 2.19 3.38
CA THR A 48 -6.29 1.00 3.27
C THR A 48 -5.96 0.19 2.03
N LEU A 49 -5.82 0.85 0.88
CA LEU A 49 -5.45 0.19 -0.38
C LEU A 49 -4.07 -0.46 -0.28
N GLN A 50 -3.10 0.22 0.35
CA GLN A 50 -1.77 -0.35 0.58
C GLN A 50 -1.81 -1.56 1.52
N GLY A 51 -2.65 -1.52 2.55
CA GLY A 51 -2.86 -2.65 3.46
C GLY A 51 -3.48 -3.86 2.75
N ILE A 52 -4.54 -3.65 1.94
CA ILE A 52 -5.15 -4.72 1.13
C ILE A 52 -4.12 -5.32 0.17
N LEU A 53 -3.38 -4.46 -0.53
CA LEU A 53 -2.34 -4.88 -1.47
C LEU A 53 -1.25 -5.70 -0.77
N ALA A 54 -0.80 -5.28 0.41
CA ALA A 54 0.19 -6.01 1.19
C ALA A 54 -0.30 -7.41 1.57
N ILE A 55 -1.56 -7.56 2.00
CA ILE A 55 -2.16 -8.88 2.31
C ILE A 55 -2.17 -9.75 1.06
N LEU A 56 -2.67 -9.22 -0.07
CA LEU A 56 -2.78 -9.99 -1.32
C LEU A 56 -1.40 -10.44 -1.83
N CYS A 57 -0.37 -9.60 -1.72
CA CYS A 57 0.96 -9.91 -2.22
C CYS A 57 1.82 -10.76 -1.26
N GLN A 58 1.59 -10.67 0.06
CA GLN A 58 2.35 -11.46 1.05
C GLN A 58 1.76 -12.85 1.27
N SER A 59 0.44 -13.01 1.12
CA SER A 59 -0.26 -14.27 1.39
C SER A 59 0.28 -15.46 0.58
N PRO A 60 0.51 -15.36 -0.74
CA PRO A 60 1.02 -16.48 -1.54
C PRO A 60 2.37 -16.99 -1.02
N THR A 61 3.30 -16.08 -0.71
CA THR A 61 4.63 -16.43 -0.20
C THR A 61 4.52 -17.14 1.15
N ALA A 62 3.66 -16.65 2.04
CA ALA A 62 3.48 -17.26 3.35
C ALA A 62 2.76 -18.62 3.28
N ILE A 63 1.81 -18.80 2.37
CA ILE A 63 1.13 -20.09 2.13
C ILE A 63 2.14 -21.11 1.61
N ILE A 64 2.96 -20.76 0.62
CA ILE A 64 3.99 -21.66 0.07
C ILE A 64 5.00 -22.05 1.17
N LEU A 65 5.46 -21.08 1.97
CA LEU A 65 6.34 -21.32 3.10
C LEU A 65 5.71 -22.27 4.13
N TYR A 66 4.45 -22.04 4.49
CA TYR A 66 3.73 -22.90 5.42
C TYR A 66 3.57 -24.32 4.89
N LEU A 67 3.16 -24.48 3.62
CA LEU A 67 3.00 -25.79 2.98
C LEU A 67 4.33 -26.56 2.92
N THR A 68 5.42 -25.87 2.59
CA THR A 68 6.73 -26.51 2.47
C THR A 68 7.31 -26.85 3.85
N GLN A 69 7.13 -26.00 4.86
CA GLN A 69 7.67 -26.23 6.20
C GLN A 69 6.87 -27.24 7.01
N VAL A 70 5.54 -27.24 6.89
CA VAL A 70 4.66 -28.08 7.72
C VAL A 70 4.31 -29.40 7.05
N TYR A 71 4.06 -29.40 5.74
CA TYR A 71 3.66 -30.60 5.01
C TYR A 71 4.80 -31.23 4.20
N SER A 72 6.01 -30.65 4.25
CA SER A 72 7.18 -31.11 3.46
C SER A 72 6.87 -31.29 1.97
N LEU A 73 5.92 -30.50 1.46
CA LEU A 73 5.51 -30.54 0.06
C LEU A 73 6.63 -29.97 -0.81
N ASN A 74 7.05 -30.75 -1.81
CA ASN A 74 8.05 -30.28 -2.76
C ASN A 74 7.37 -29.41 -3.83
N ILE A 75 7.24 -28.11 -3.54
CA ILE A 75 6.60 -27.14 -4.41
C ILE A 75 7.56 -26.74 -5.54
N PRO A 76 7.16 -26.81 -6.82
CA PRO A 76 8.00 -26.39 -7.94
C PRO A 76 8.50 -24.96 -7.81
N ASN A 77 9.76 -24.72 -8.20
CA ASN A 77 10.43 -23.41 -8.11
C ASN A 77 9.67 -22.26 -8.79
N ILE A 78 8.87 -22.55 -9.81
CA ILE A 78 8.07 -21.53 -10.50
C ILE A 78 7.10 -20.82 -9.54
N TYR A 79 6.49 -21.55 -8.59
CA TYR A 79 5.56 -20.96 -7.63
C TYR A 79 6.27 -20.03 -6.65
N TYR A 80 7.48 -20.38 -6.22
CA TYR A 80 8.33 -19.51 -5.40
C TYR A 80 8.73 -18.24 -6.13
N LEU A 81 9.10 -18.35 -7.41
CA LEU A 81 9.43 -17.19 -8.23
C LEU A 81 8.22 -16.27 -8.39
N THR A 82 7.05 -16.81 -8.68
CA THR A 82 5.82 -16.02 -8.81
C THR A 82 5.43 -15.35 -7.49
N SER A 83 5.50 -16.06 -6.36
CA SER A 83 5.16 -15.48 -5.06
C SER A 83 6.14 -14.38 -4.65
N ASN A 84 7.43 -14.59 -4.88
CA ASN A 84 8.44 -13.55 -4.64
C ASN A 84 8.25 -12.36 -5.56
N PHE A 85 7.93 -12.57 -6.84
CA PHE A 85 7.62 -11.49 -7.75
C PHE A 85 6.43 -10.66 -7.24
N LEU A 86 5.31 -11.30 -6.86
CA LEU A 86 4.17 -10.61 -6.26
C LEU A 86 4.56 -9.83 -5.00
N LEU A 87 5.35 -10.44 -4.13
CA LEU A 87 5.86 -9.80 -2.92
C LEU A 87 6.72 -8.57 -3.24
N PHE A 88 7.61 -8.60 -4.22
CA PHE A 88 8.46 -7.45 -4.53
C PHE A 88 7.71 -6.37 -5.33
N SER A 89 6.83 -6.75 -6.25
CA SER A 89 6.03 -5.81 -7.04
C SER A 89 5.11 -4.95 -6.18
N HIS A 90 4.64 -5.45 -5.03
CA HIS A 90 3.77 -4.69 -4.13
C HIS A 90 4.43 -3.40 -3.61
N PHE A 91 5.75 -3.38 -3.39
CA PHE A 91 6.45 -2.16 -2.96
C PHE A 91 6.39 -1.06 -4.03
N GLY A 92 6.53 -1.46 -5.30
CA GLY A 92 6.39 -0.55 -6.45
C GLY A 92 4.96 -0.02 -6.57
N PHE A 93 3.97 -0.90 -6.48
CA PHE A 93 2.56 -0.51 -6.53
C PHE A 93 2.14 0.36 -5.35
N SER A 94 2.56 0.06 -4.12
CA SER A 94 2.30 0.92 -2.95
C SER A 94 2.84 2.33 -3.13
N THR A 95 4.03 2.46 -3.72
CA THR A 95 4.61 3.76 -4.05
C THR A 95 3.75 4.49 -5.10
N LEU A 96 3.33 3.81 -6.16
CA LEU A 96 2.45 4.38 -7.18
C LEU A 96 1.10 4.84 -6.60
N ILE A 97 0.46 4.01 -5.77
CA ILE A 97 -0.80 4.37 -5.08
C ILE A 97 -0.58 5.63 -4.24
N THR A 98 0.52 5.70 -3.47
CA THR A 98 0.85 6.87 -2.66
C THR A 98 0.92 8.15 -3.51
N ILE A 99 1.63 8.10 -4.63
CA ILE A 99 1.79 9.24 -5.56
C ILE A 99 0.45 9.63 -6.21
N MET A 100 -0.41 8.65 -6.50
CA MET A 100 -1.73 8.88 -7.06
C MET A 100 -2.69 9.55 -6.08
N PHE A 101 -2.65 9.21 -4.80
CA PHE A 101 -3.57 9.74 -3.80
C PHE A 101 -3.08 11.01 -3.10
N LEU A 102 -1.77 11.12 -2.83
CA LEU A 102 -1.21 12.21 -2.04
C LEU A 102 -0.61 13.29 -2.94
N LYS A 103 -1.38 14.37 -3.14
CA LYS A 103 -0.93 15.54 -3.91
C LYS A 103 0.36 16.15 -3.38
N ASP A 104 0.61 16.10 -2.08
CA ASP A 104 1.82 16.68 -1.49
C ASP A 104 3.06 15.87 -1.88
N VAL A 105 2.99 14.55 -1.76
CA VAL A 105 4.06 13.64 -2.23
C VAL A 105 4.33 13.85 -3.71
N ARG A 106 3.28 13.98 -4.53
CA ARG A 106 3.41 14.28 -5.96
C ARG A 106 4.14 15.60 -6.21
N LYS A 107 3.77 16.66 -5.48
CA LYS A 107 4.43 17.97 -5.59
C LYS A 107 5.89 17.91 -5.15
N GLU A 108 6.19 17.19 -4.07
CA GLU A 108 7.55 16.96 -3.58
C GLU A 108 8.40 16.32 -4.68
N ILE A 109 7.92 15.22 -5.26
CA ILE A 109 8.60 14.49 -6.33
C ILE A 109 8.80 15.41 -7.55
N CYS A 110 7.78 16.12 -8.00
CA CYS A 110 7.92 17.08 -9.10
C CYS A 110 9.00 18.13 -8.82
N LYS A 111 9.04 18.68 -7.60
CA LYS A 111 10.08 19.64 -7.22
C LYS A 111 11.47 19.02 -7.28
N SER A 112 11.65 17.78 -6.85
CA SER A 112 12.93 17.07 -6.95
C SER A 112 13.38 16.88 -8.41
N PHE A 113 12.44 16.70 -9.34
CA PHE A 113 12.74 16.56 -10.77
C PHE A 113 12.84 17.89 -11.53
N ASN A 114 12.58 19.04 -10.89
CA ASN A 114 12.55 20.34 -11.58
C ASN A 114 13.86 20.69 -12.31
N GLY A 115 14.99 20.08 -11.95
CA GLY A 115 16.30 20.30 -12.58
C GLY A 115 16.81 19.18 -13.50
N TYR A 116 16.13 18.04 -13.60
CA TYR A 116 16.71 16.84 -14.22
C TYR A 116 15.92 16.24 -15.39
N VAL A 117 14.63 16.53 -15.52
CA VAL A 117 13.78 15.85 -16.51
C VAL A 117 12.87 16.84 -17.24
N ASP A 118 12.79 16.65 -18.56
CA ASP A 118 11.96 17.44 -19.46
C ASP A 118 10.49 17.45 -18.99
N HIS A 119 10.07 18.61 -18.45
CA HIS A 119 8.87 18.79 -17.61
C HIS A 119 7.57 18.28 -18.23
N LYS A 120 7.51 18.18 -19.56
CA LYS A 120 6.31 17.78 -20.29
C LYS A 120 5.87 16.35 -19.97
N LEU A 121 6.80 15.41 -19.85
CA LEU A 121 6.46 13.98 -19.73
C LEU A 121 5.93 13.65 -18.33
N ILE A 122 6.59 14.20 -17.30
CA ILE A 122 6.18 14.06 -15.89
C ILE A 122 4.84 14.77 -15.65
N LYS A 123 4.67 16.02 -16.12
CA LYS A 123 3.39 16.75 -15.97
C LYS A 123 2.22 16.00 -16.58
N ARG A 124 2.40 15.39 -17.75
CA ARG A 124 1.36 14.61 -18.44
C ARG A 124 0.96 13.35 -17.67
N PHE A 125 1.93 12.65 -17.06
CA PHE A 125 1.67 11.48 -16.22
C PHE A 125 0.99 11.85 -14.89
N MET A 126 1.35 13.00 -14.33
CA MET A 126 0.93 13.43 -13.00
C MET A 126 -0.39 14.24 -12.98
N LYS A 127 -0.99 14.56 -14.14
CA LYS A 127 -2.20 15.41 -14.26
C LYS A 127 -2.11 16.66 -13.37
N ILE A 128 -1.00 17.39 -13.46
CA ILE A 128 -0.85 18.75 -12.92
C ILE A 128 -1.15 19.74 -14.04
#